data_AF-A0A836UCU4-F1
#
_entry.id   AF-A0A836UCU4-F1
#
_cell.length_a   1.000
_cell.length_b   1.000
_cell.length_c   1.000
_cell.angle_alpha   90.00
_cell.angle_beta   90.00
_cell.angle_gamma   90.00
#
_symmetry.space_group_name_H-M   'P 1'
#
loop_
_entity.id
_entity.type
_entity.pdbx_description
1 polymer ?
#
loop_
_entity_poly.entity_id
_entity_poly.type
_entity_poly.pdbx_seq_one_letter_code
_entity_poly.pdbx_strand_id
1 'polypeptide(L)'
;MGYRKMQRPAVAAVWCWVLSALCAGSLHAQVGAKTTLVHYMPWFASESVSGDWGWHWTMDHFDPDRLTDNGRREVAAHDYPLIGPYDSSDPDALEYHVLLMKLAGIDGVIVDWYGIKDYKDYAAIHRNTERLITYIRRSGLKFAVCYEDQTVRHMIEGGVLQPGADVPHGIEVMDWLQQNWFADDVYLQVDGRPVLLVFGPQHFTKAQWAEMTAGLVPRPRLYALPHLSREAGADGVFGWPPVFGGDEILPASWRQYLSALYARGLQGESVIAPVFPKFHDIYAEAGLHDSYGYLDDQGGASFQE
;
A
#
# COMPACT_ATOMS: atom_id res chain seq x y z
N MET A 1 -76.68 -2.34 48.98
CA MET A 1 -76.16 -1.01 49.34
C MET A 1 -75.31 -0.51 48.18
N GLY A 2 -75.64 0.49 47.37
CA GLY A 2 -76.56 1.61 47.52
C GLY A 2 -75.78 2.93 47.38
N TYR A 3 -75.79 3.53 46.17
CA TYR A 3 -75.60 4.97 45.83
C TYR A 3 -74.24 5.63 46.21
N ARG A 4 -73.64 6.61 45.49
CA ARG A 4 -74.10 7.60 44.49
C ARG A 4 -72.91 8.28 43.74
N LYS A 5 -73.11 8.46 42.44
CA LYS A 5 -72.66 9.48 41.44
C LYS A 5 -71.74 10.68 41.81
N MET A 6 -70.86 11.04 40.85
CA MET A 6 -70.83 12.32 40.07
C MET A 6 -69.82 12.17 38.91
N GLN A 7 -70.24 12.10 37.64
CA GLN A 7 -70.37 13.17 36.62
C GLN A 7 -69.07 13.88 36.15
N ARG A 8 -68.93 13.91 34.81
CA ARG A 8 -67.77 14.21 33.94
C ARG A 8 -67.42 15.72 33.87
N PRO A 9 -66.30 16.10 33.22
CA PRO A 9 -66.43 16.46 31.80
C PRO A 9 -65.31 15.93 30.89
N ALA A 10 -65.65 15.92 29.60
CA ALA A 10 -64.78 15.58 28.48
C ALA A 10 -63.69 16.64 28.27
N VAL A 11 -62.49 16.21 27.87
CA VAL A 11 -61.50 17.07 27.22
C VAL A 11 -60.97 16.35 25.98
N ALA A 12 -60.92 17.12 24.90
CA ALA A 12 -60.81 16.73 23.52
C ALA A 12 -59.49 16.02 23.16
N ALA A 13 -59.61 15.10 22.21
CA ALA A 13 -58.50 14.57 21.45
C ALA A 13 -57.84 15.69 20.64
N VAL A 14 -56.53 15.90 20.84
CA VAL A 14 -55.68 16.66 19.92
C VAL A 14 -54.79 15.64 19.22
N TRP A 15 -55.19 15.27 18.01
CA TRP A 15 -54.32 14.55 17.09
C TRP A 15 -53.39 15.59 16.46
N CYS A 16 -52.15 15.67 16.95
CA CYS A 16 -51.09 16.39 16.27
C CYS A 16 -50.68 15.59 15.03
N TRP A 17 -51.29 15.91 13.89
CA TRP A 17 -50.71 15.64 12.57
C TRP A 17 -49.54 16.60 12.37
N VAL A 18 -48.32 16.15 12.63
CA VAL A 18 -47.13 16.84 12.12
C VAL A 18 -47.03 16.51 10.63
N LEU A 19 -47.46 17.47 9.82
CA LEU A 19 -47.12 17.58 8.41
C LEU A 19 -45.61 17.84 8.29
N SER A 20 -44.83 16.76 8.16
CA SER A 20 -43.46 16.87 7.68
C SER A 20 -43.47 17.04 6.16
N ALA A 21 -43.75 18.26 5.72
CA ALA A 21 -43.59 18.67 4.34
C ALA A 21 -42.09 18.73 4.00
N LEU A 22 -41.69 17.85 3.07
CA LEU A 22 -40.75 18.10 1.98
C LEU A 22 -39.64 19.13 2.24
N CYS A 23 -38.59 18.68 2.91
CA CYS A 23 -37.23 19.04 2.48
C CYS A 23 -36.64 17.79 1.82
N ALA A 24 -37.03 17.54 0.56
CA ALA A 24 -36.18 16.79 -0.35
C ALA A 24 -34.98 17.68 -0.69
N GLY A 25 -34.15 17.97 0.31
CA GLY A 25 -32.78 18.37 0.07
C GLY A 25 -32.14 17.19 -0.63
N SER A 26 -31.54 17.45 -1.79
CA SER A 26 -30.77 16.49 -2.55
C SER A 26 -29.94 15.66 -1.57
N LEU A 27 -30.24 14.35 -1.46
CA LEU A 27 -29.25 13.41 -0.99
C LEU A 27 -28.11 13.54 -2.00
N HIS A 28 -27.16 14.43 -1.70
CA HIS A 28 -25.81 14.23 -2.16
C HIS A 28 -25.50 12.83 -1.66
N ALA A 29 -25.36 11.89 -2.60
CA ALA A 29 -24.72 10.63 -2.29
C ALA A 29 -23.49 11.02 -1.49
N GLN A 30 -23.47 10.63 -0.21
CA GLN A 30 -22.27 10.74 0.60
C GLN A 30 -21.22 10.03 -0.22
N VAL A 31 -20.30 10.79 -0.82
CA VAL A 31 -19.15 10.23 -1.51
C VAL A 31 -18.56 9.32 -0.45
N GLY A 32 -18.64 8.01 -0.67
CA GLY A 32 -18.17 7.03 0.32
C GLY A 32 -16.76 7.42 0.72
N ALA A 33 -16.43 7.30 2.00
CA ALA A 33 -15.08 7.60 2.47
C ALA A 33 -14.08 6.88 1.55
N LYS A 34 -13.14 7.63 0.98
CA LYS A 34 -12.12 7.06 0.08
C LYS A 34 -11.25 6.13 0.91
N THR A 35 -11.04 4.91 0.44
CA THR A 35 -10.10 3.98 1.06
C THR A 35 -8.69 4.56 0.99
N THR A 36 -8.06 4.75 2.14
CA THR A 36 -6.69 5.24 2.27
C THR A 36 -5.78 4.07 2.60
N LEU A 37 -4.73 3.89 1.80
CA LEU A 37 -3.78 2.79 1.92
C LEU A 37 -2.38 3.36 2.10
N VAL A 38 -1.51 2.62 2.77
CA VAL A 38 -0.08 2.93 2.87
C VAL A 38 0.75 1.85 2.19
N HIS A 39 1.78 2.26 1.43
CA HIS A 39 2.75 1.34 0.87
C HIS A 39 3.79 0.97 1.94
N TYR A 40 4.03 -0.31 2.18
CA TYR A 40 4.85 -0.81 3.28
C TYR A 40 5.97 -1.72 2.78
N MET A 41 7.20 -1.45 3.25
CA MET A 41 8.40 -2.22 2.91
C MET A 41 8.77 -3.17 4.08
N PRO A 42 8.59 -4.49 3.96
CA PRO A 42 8.83 -5.44 5.05
C PRO A 42 10.27 -5.98 5.07
N TRP A 43 11.26 -5.12 4.81
CA TRP A 43 12.61 -5.55 4.41
C TRP A 43 13.76 -5.15 5.37
N PHE A 44 13.47 -4.47 6.47
CA PHE A 44 14.51 -4.05 7.42
C PHE A 44 14.88 -5.20 8.37
N ALA A 45 16.13 -5.24 8.81
CA ALA A 45 16.65 -6.26 9.72
C ALA A 45 17.45 -5.61 10.87
N SER A 46 17.55 -6.27 12.01
CA SER A 46 18.44 -5.82 13.09
C SER A 46 19.24 -6.98 13.67
N GLU A 47 20.43 -6.67 14.18
CA GLU A 47 21.30 -7.66 14.82
C GLU A 47 20.58 -8.41 15.95
N SER A 48 19.77 -7.72 16.75
CA SER A 48 19.06 -8.32 17.90
C SER A 48 17.96 -9.31 17.53
N VAL A 49 17.40 -9.23 16.32
CA VAL A 49 16.22 -10.01 15.91
C VAL A 49 16.56 -10.98 14.78
N SER A 50 17.21 -10.50 13.73
CA SER A 50 17.61 -11.31 12.57
C SER A 50 19.07 -11.78 12.61
N GLY A 51 19.90 -11.22 13.48
CA GLY A 51 21.32 -11.58 13.61
C GLY A 51 22.27 -10.72 12.77
N ASP A 52 21.74 -9.86 11.89
CA ASP A 52 22.47 -8.87 11.10
C ASP A 52 21.59 -7.66 10.76
N TRP A 53 22.19 -6.58 10.24
CA TRP A 53 21.51 -5.33 9.90
C TRP A 53 20.81 -5.34 8.53
N GLY A 54 20.98 -6.41 7.75
CA GLY A 54 20.47 -6.52 6.39
C GLY A 54 21.03 -5.48 5.43
N TRP A 55 20.63 -5.60 4.17
CA TRP A 55 21.05 -4.66 3.13
C TRP A 55 20.35 -3.30 3.26
N HIS A 56 19.10 -3.24 3.74
CA HIS A 56 18.31 -2.01 3.69
C HIS A 56 18.71 -0.92 4.70
N TRP A 57 19.38 -1.27 5.81
CA TRP A 57 20.00 -0.27 6.69
C TRP A 57 21.44 0.09 6.31
N THR A 58 22.08 -0.73 5.49
CA THR A 58 23.52 -0.63 5.21
C THR A 58 23.79 -0.09 3.82
N MET A 59 23.03 -0.50 2.81
CA MET A 59 23.26 -0.26 1.38
C MET A 59 24.70 -0.60 0.96
N ASP A 60 25.32 -1.59 1.61
CA ASP A 60 26.75 -1.95 1.51
C ASP A 60 27.74 -0.77 1.77
N HIS A 61 27.26 0.30 2.40
CA HIS A 61 28.01 1.55 2.61
C HIS A 61 28.08 1.95 4.09
N PHE A 62 26.92 1.97 4.74
CA PHE A 62 26.73 2.40 6.12
C PHE A 62 26.93 1.23 7.10
N ASP A 63 27.46 1.52 8.29
CA ASP A 63 27.78 0.53 9.33
C ASP A 63 26.99 0.81 10.63
N PRO A 64 25.83 0.16 10.83
CA PRO A 64 24.97 0.44 11.98
C PRO A 64 25.57 0.05 13.34
N ASP A 65 26.70 -0.67 13.38
CA ASP A 65 27.44 -0.91 14.63
C ASP A 65 28.24 0.31 15.08
N ARG A 66 28.46 1.28 14.18
CA ARG A 66 29.06 2.57 14.50
C ARG A 66 28.01 3.55 14.98
N LEU A 67 28.37 4.27 16.04
CA LEU A 67 27.61 5.41 16.51
C LEU A 67 28.20 6.69 15.94
N THR A 68 27.33 7.53 15.41
CA THR A 68 27.61 8.92 15.07
C THR A 68 27.79 9.75 16.34
N ASP A 69 28.32 10.97 16.22
CA ASP A 69 28.61 11.86 17.35
C ASP A 69 27.39 12.18 18.24
N ASN A 70 26.16 12.06 17.69
CA ASN A 70 24.92 12.29 18.42
C ASN A 70 24.35 11.02 19.08
N GLY A 71 25.08 9.89 19.03
CA GLY A 71 24.68 8.61 19.62
C GLY A 71 23.71 7.78 18.78
N ARG A 72 23.39 8.19 17.54
CA ARG A 72 22.60 7.39 16.59
C ARG A 72 23.49 6.42 15.82
N ARG A 73 22.95 5.26 15.46
CA ARG A 73 23.58 4.31 14.53
C ARG A 73 23.73 4.92 13.13
N GLU A 74 24.85 4.64 12.47
CA GLU A 74 25.08 5.01 11.07
C GLU A 74 24.26 4.10 10.14
N VAL A 75 23.21 4.65 9.52
CA VAL A 75 22.27 3.89 8.68
C VAL A 75 22.00 4.60 7.36
N ALA A 76 21.57 3.83 6.37
CA ALA A 76 21.15 4.29 5.05
C ALA A 76 19.79 5.02 5.08
N ALA A 77 19.68 6.10 5.85
CA ALA A 77 18.49 6.94 5.89
C ALA A 77 18.79 8.39 6.27
N HIS A 78 18.17 9.33 5.57
CA HIS A 78 18.14 10.75 5.96
C HIS A 78 17.27 11.02 7.19
N ASP A 79 16.15 10.29 7.28
CA ASP A 79 15.23 10.35 8.41
C ASP A 79 15.43 9.19 9.35
N TYR A 80 15.79 9.50 10.59
CA TYR A 80 16.03 8.49 11.60
C TYR A 80 14.71 8.03 12.24
N PRO A 81 14.38 6.72 12.24
CA PRO A 81 13.16 6.23 12.87
C PRO A 81 13.12 6.56 14.37
N LEU A 82 11.96 6.99 14.88
CA LEU A 82 11.81 7.34 16.29
C LEU A 82 12.07 6.14 17.22
N ILE A 83 11.75 4.93 16.77
CA ILE A 83 11.99 3.67 17.48
C ILE A 83 13.41 3.11 17.24
N GLY A 84 14.26 3.85 16.54
CA GLY A 84 15.56 3.38 16.06
C GLY A 84 15.46 2.42 14.86
N PRO A 85 16.61 2.01 14.28
CA PRO A 85 16.67 1.02 13.22
C PRO A 85 16.08 -0.30 13.73
N TYR A 86 14.95 -0.69 13.15
CA TYR A 86 14.14 -1.81 13.59
C TYR A 86 14.29 -3.01 12.65
N ASP A 87 13.71 -4.13 13.06
CA ASP A 87 13.57 -5.34 12.25
C ASP A 87 12.11 -5.49 11.79
N SER A 88 11.89 -5.74 10.51
CA SER A 88 10.55 -5.92 9.93
C SER A 88 9.88 -7.24 10.35
N SER A 89 10.54 -8.05 11.16
CA SER A 89 10.04 -9.29 11.73
C SER A 89 9.80 -9.22 13.24
N ASP A 90 10.15 -8.09 13.88
CA ASP A 90 9.94 -7.82 15.31
C ASP A 90 8.44 -7.65 15.62
N PRO A 91 7.86 -8.47 16.51
CA PRO A 91 6.45 -8.37 16.88
C PRO A 91 6.03 -7.00 17.45
N ASP A 92 6.91 -6.33 18.20
CA ASP A 92 6.60 -5.04 18.83
C ASP A 92 6.61 -3.92 17.77
N ALA A 93 7.57 -3.95 16.84
CA ALA A 93 7.61 -3.01 15.71
C ALA A 93 6.40 -3.18 14.78
N LEU A 94 6.00 -4.43 14.49
CA LEU A 94 4.84 -4.73 13.66
C LEU A 94 3.52 -4.26 14.29
N GLU A 95 3.33 -4.51 15.60
CA GLU A 95 2.14 -4.02 16.31
C GLU A 95 2.12 -2.50 16.37
N TYR A 96 3.27 -1.88 16.65
CA TYR A 96 3.43 -0.42 16.65
C TYR A 96 3.06 0.21 15.31
N HIS A 97 3.60 -0.30 14.19
CA HIS A 97 3.28 0.23 12.85
C HIS A 97 1.80 0.12 12.52
N VAL A 98 1.19 -1.04 12.79
CA VAL A 98 -0.25 -1.25 12.55
C VAL A 98 -1.11 -0.32 13.42
N LEU A 99 -0.75 -0.11 14.69
CA LEU A 99 -1.46 0.81 15.57
C LEU A 99 -1.31 2.27 15.12
N LEU A 100 -0.14 2.68 14.63
CA LEU A 100 0.03 4.00 14.02
C LEU A 100 -0.85 4.19 12.79
N MET A 101 -0.96 3.17 11.93
CA MET A 101 -1.84 3.22 10.76
C MET A 101 -3.30 3.44 11.19
N LYS A 102 -3.78 2.70 12.21
CA LYS A 102 -5.12 2.91 12.77
C LYS A 102 -5.31 4.32 13.33
N LEU A 103 -4.33 4.80 14.09
CA LEU A 103 -4.37 6.13 14.69
C LEU A 103 -4.44 7.23 13.63
N ALA A 104 -3.76 7.04 12.50
CA ALA A 104 -3.77 7.94 11.35
C ALA A 104 -5.04 7.85 10.49
N GLY A 105 -5.96 6.90 10.78
CA GLY A 105 -7.16 6.68 9.97
C GLY A 105 -6.89 6.01 8.62
N ILE A 106 -5.78 5.28 8.49
CA ILE A 106 -5.48 4.46 7.32
C ILE A 106 -6.37 3.20 7.35
N ASP A 107 -6.91 2.81 6.20
CA ASP A 107 -7.83 1.67 6.06
C ASP A 107 -7.10 0.34 5.74
N GLY A 108 -5.88 0.41 5.21
CA GLY A 108 -5.13 -0.78 4.85
C GLY A 108 -3.72 -0.55 4.35
N VAL A 109 -3.08 -1.65 3.98
CA VAL A 109 -1.66 -1.70 3.62
C VAL A 109 -1.48 -2.33 2.24
N ILE A 110 -0.67 -1.70 1.40
CA ILE A 110 -0.13 -2.31 0.19
C ILE A 110 1.29 -2.76 0.54
N VAL A 111 1.53 -4.07 0.61
CA VAL A 111 2.83 -4.61 0.99
C VAL A 111 3.68 -4.81 -0.26
N ASP A 112 4.87 -4.23 -0.29
CA ASP A 112 5.84 -4.50 -1.34
C ASP A 112 6.39 -5.92 -1.22
N TRP A 113 6.31 -6.70 -2.31
CA TRP A 113 6.45 -8.15 -2.23
C TRP A 113 7.20 -8.76 -3.41
N TYR A 114 8.14 -9.64 -3.07
CA TYR A 114 9.18 -10.14 -3.97
C TYR A 114 8.95 -11.60 -4.43
N GLY A 115 7.78 -12.16 -4.13
CA GLY A 115 7.41 -13.53 -4.49
C GLY A 115 7.68 -14.56 -3.39
N ILE A 116 7.67 -15.83 -3.78
CA ILE A 116 7.65 -17.01 -2.90
C ILE A 116 8.97 -17.82 -2.90
N LYS A 117 9.99 -17.37 -3.64
CA LYS A 117 11.26 -18.09 -3.76
C LYS A 117 12.31 -17.50 -2.84
N ASP A 118 13.22 -18.37 -2.42
CA ASP A 118 14.39 -18.00 -1.64
C ASP A 118 15.52 -17.57 -2.56
N TYR A 119 15.71 -16.26 -2.66
CA TYR A 119 16.81 -15.62 -3.37
C TYR A 119 17.03 -14.21 -2.82
N LYS A 120 18.29 -13.81 -2.60
CA LYS A 120 18.62 -12.56 -1.90
C LYS A 120 17.86 -12.47 -0.57
N ASP A 121 17.10 -11.40 -0.35
CA ASP A 121 16.26 -11.16 0.83
C ASP A 121 14.79 -11.57 0.62
N TYR A 122 14.44 -12.20 -0.50
CA TYR A 122 13.03 -12.40 -0.90
C TYR A 122 12.29 -13.32 0.08
N ALA A 123 12.94 -14.36 0.60
CA ALA A 123 12.37 -15.23 1.63
C ALA A 123 12.17 -14.48 2.97
N ALA A 124 13.09 -13.57 3.33
CA ALA A 124 12.95 -12.75 4.53
C ALA A 124 11.78 -11.78 4.39
N ILE A 125 11.68 -11.09 3.24
CA ILE A 125 10.55 -10.21 2.87
C ILE A 125 9.24 -10.98 2.93
N HIS A 126 9.15 -12.17 2.31
CA HIS A 126 7.94 -12.99 2.32
C HIS A 126 7.51 -13.38 3.74
N ARG A 127 8.45 -13.89 4.56
CA ARG A 127 8.21 -14.22 5.97
C ARG A 127 7.72 -12.99 6.77
N ASN A 128 8.35 -11.83 6.55
CA ASN A 128 8.00 -10.60 7.25
C ASN A 128 6.60 -10.10 6.82
N THR A 129 6.25 -10.23 5.55
CA THR A 129 4.89 -9.99 5.04
C THR A 129 3.85 -10.86 5.74
N GLU A 130 4.10 -12.17 5.88
CA GLU A 130 3.17 -13.06 6.60
C GLU A 130 2.99 -12.67 8.07
N ARG A 131 4.08 -12.26 8.73
CA ARG A 131 4.03 -11.74 10.11
C ARG A 131 3.22 -10.45 10.20
N LEU A 132 3.47 -9.49 9.31
CA LEU A 132 2.69 -8.24 9.24
C LEU A 132 1.20 -8.49 9.04
N ILE A 133 0.83 -9.39 8.11
CA ILE A 133 -0.56 -9.76 7.83
C ILE A 133 -1.27 -10.26 9.09
N THR A 134 -0.56 -10.92 10.02
CA THR A 134 -1.14 -11.35 11.30
C THR A 134 -1.62 -10.16 12.15
N TYR A 135 -0.87 -9.05 12.18
CA TYR A 135 -1.27 -7.83 12.90
C TYR A 135 -2.33 -7.03 12.14
N ILE A 136 -2.26 -7.00 10.81
CA ILE A 136 -3.29 -6.42 9.95
C ILE A 136 -4.65 -7.09 10.21
N ARG A 137 -4.71 -8.42 10.22
CA ARG A 137 -5.93 -9.18 10.55
C ARG A 137 -6.48 -8.80 11.93
N ARG A 138 -5.62 -8.74 12.94
CA ARG A 138 -6.00 -8.38 14.32
C ARG A 138 -6.53 -6.95 14.44
N SER A 139 -6.05 -6.04 13.60
CA SER A 139 -6.44 -4.62 13.63
C SER A 139 -7.73 -4.32 12.88
N GLY A 140 -8.14 -5.20 11.96
CA GLY A 140 -9.26 -4.97 11.04
C GLY A 140 -8.90 -4.11 9.82
N LEU A 141 -7.60 -3.82 9.63
CA LEU A 141 -7.11 -3.18 8.42
C LEU A 141 -7.18 -4.14 7.24
N LYS A 142 -7.29 -3.59 6.02
CA LYS A 142 -7.19 -4.36 4.78
C LYS A 142 -5.74 -4.53 4.33
N PHE A 143 -5.47 -5.48 3.45
CA PHE A 143 -4.19 -5.55 2.75
C PHE A 143 -4.29 -5.94 1.28
N ALA A 144 -3.33 -5.50 0.49
CA ALA A 144 -3.02 -6.00 -0.85
C ALA A 144 -1.50 -6.13 -0.99
N VAL A 145 -1.05 -6.75 -2.07
CA VAL A 145 0.39 -6.79 -2.40
C VAL A 145 0.71 -6.01 -3.67
N CYS A 146 1.88 -5.40 -3.67
CA CYS A 146 2.55 -4.85 -4.83
C CYS A 146 3.68 -5.79 -5.22
N TYR A 147 3.52 -6.49 -6.33
CA TYR A 147 4.49 -7.48 -6.78
C TYR A 147 5.63 -6.82 -7.56
N GLU A 148 6.86 -7.10 -7.14
CA GLU A 148 8.10 -6.68 -7.81
C GLU A 148 8.48 -7.71 -8.89
N ASP A 149 7.90 -7.60 -10.09
CA ASP A 149 8.09 -8.61 -11.13
C ASP A 149 9.53 -8.68 -11.69
N GLN A 150 10.34 -7.65 -11.47
CA GLN A 150 11.79 -7.66 -11.73
C GLN A 150 12.55 -8.73 -10.93
N THR A 151 11.98 -9.23 -9.83
CA THR A 151 12.54 -10.36 -9.07
C THR A 151 12.79 -11.59 -9.94
N VAL A 152 11.93 -11.81 -10.95
CA VAL A 152 12.04 -12.93 -11.88
C VAL A 152 13.27 -12.79 -12.75
N ARG A 153 13.54 -11.59 -13.29
CA ARG A 153 14.79 -11.28 -14.01
C ARG A 153 16.01 -11.60 -13.14
N HIS A 154 16.02 -11.10 -11.90
CA HIS A 154 17.16 -11.31 -11.00
C HIS A 154 17.40 -12.79 -10.65
N MET A 155 16.33 -13.58 -10.52
CA MET A 155 16.43 -15.02 -10.29
C MET A 155 16.95 -15.79 -11.51
N ILE A 156 16.61 -15.35 -12.73
CA ILE A 156 17.16 -15.94 -13.97
C ILE A 156 18.65 -15.61 -14.08
N GLU A 157 19.02 -14.34 -13.88
CA GLU A 157 20.42 -13.88 -13.89
C GLU A 157 21.26 -14.57 -12.81
N GLY A 158 20.66 -14.83 -11.65
CA GLY A 158 21.28 -15.58 -10.54
C GLY A 158 21.28 -17.11 -10.69
N GLY A 159 20.68 -17.65 -11.76
CA GLY A 159 20.60 -19.09 -12.00
C GLY A 159 19.64 -19.86 -11.10
N VAL A 160 18.81 -19.17 -10.30
CA VAL A 160 17.73 -19.77 -9.49
C VAL A 160 16.60 -20.27 -10.39
N LEU A 161 16.26 -19.49 -11.41
CA LEU A 161 15.32 -19.88 -12.46
C LEU A 161 16.08 -20.14 -13.77
N GLN A 162 15.65 -21.17 -14.50
CA GLN A 162 16.18 -21.42 -15.83
C GLN A 162 15.61 -20.39 -16.82
N PRO A 163 16.37 -19.94 -17.83
CA PRO A 163 15.83 -19.08 -18.88
C PRO A 163 14.59 -19.71 -19.54
N GLY A 164 13.49 -18.96 -19.59
CA GLY A 164 12.21 -19.44 -20.12
C GLY A 164 11.29 -20.10 -19.09
N ALA A 165 11.73 -20.24 -17.83
CA ALA A 165 10.88 -20.67 -16.72
C ALA A 165 10.02 -19.53 -16.12
N ASP A 166 10.11 -18.33 -16.70
CA ASP A 166 9.54 -17.09 -16.18
C ASP A 166 8.01 -17.16 -16.04
N VAL A 167 7.31 -17.53 -17.11
CA VAL A 167 5.84 -17.61 -17.14
C VAL A 167 5.33 -18.76 -16.27
N PRO A 168 5.89 -19.99 -16.33
CA PRO A 168 5.56 -21.04 -15.38
C PRO A 168 5.72 -20.61 -13.91
N HIS A 169 6.79 -19.89 -13.59
CA HIS A 169 6.99 -19.36 -12.24
C HIS A 169 5.97 -18.25 -11.91
N GLY A 170 5.67 -17.35 -12.84
CA GLY A 170 4.63 -16.34 -12.67
C GLY A 170 3.26 -16.97 -12.37
N ILE A 171 2.89 -18.04 -13.07
CA ILE A 171 1.66 -18.82 -12.81
C ILE A 171 1.71 -19.42 -11.39
N GLU A 172 2.83 -20.02 -10.98
CA GLU A 172 3.03 -20.55 -9.62
C GLU A 172 2.79 -19.48 -8.55
N VAL A 173 3.33 -18.27 -8.74
CA VAL A 173 3.14 -17.12 -7.83
C VAL A 173 1.67 -16.69 -7.77
N MET A 174 1.01 -16.59 -8.94
CA MET A 174 -0.40 -16.19 -9.03
C MET A 174 -1.34 -17.21 -8.38
N ASP A 175 -1.09 -18.51 -8.59
CA ASP A 175 -1.83 -19.59 -7.96
C ASP A 175 -1.62 -19.60 -6.44
N TRP A 176 -0.39 -19.34 -5.99
CA TRP A 176 -0.09 -19.21 -4.57
C TRP A 176 -0.87 -18.05 -3.93
N LEU A 177 -0.88 -16.86 -4.57
CA LEU A 177 -1.65 -15.72 -4.08
C LEU A 177 -3.15 -16.03 -3.96
N GLN A 178 -3.72 -16.73 -4.95
CA GLN A 178 -5.12 -17.14 -4.91
C GLN A 178 -5.43 -18.08 -3.74
N GLN A 179 -4.56 -19.07 -3.52
CA GLN A 179 -4.77 -20.09 -2.49
C GLN A 179 -4.57 -19.55 -1.08
N ASN A 180 -3.71 -18.54 -0.91
CA ASN A 180 -3.27 -18.10 0.41
C ASN A 180 -3.84 -16.75 0.85
N TRP A 181 -3.91 -15.76 -0.05
CA TRP A 181 -4.22 -14.38 0.33
C TRP A 181 -5.46 -13.80 -0.33
N PHE A 182 -5.75 -14.08 -1.61
CA PHE A 182 -6.91 -13.45 -2.28
C PHE A 182 -8.27 -13.81 -1.67
N ALA A 183 -8.36 -15.00 -1.06
CA ALA A 183 -9.55 -15.47 -0.36
C ALA A 183 -9.66 -14.98 1.10
N ASP A 184 -8.67 -14.23 1.59
CA ASP A 184 -8.70 -13.69 2.95
C ASP A 184 -9.75 -12.56 3.08
N ASP A 185 -10.56 -12.60 4.14
CA ASP A 185 -11.63 -11.63 4.40
C ASP A 185 -11.12 -10.19 4.53
N VAL A 186 -9.86 -9.99 4.93
CA VAL A 186 -9.22 -8.67 4.98
C VAL A 186 -8.35 -8.37 3.76
N TYR A 187 -8.31 -9.24 2.75
CA TYR A 187 -7.71 -8.87 1.47
C TYR A 187 -8.55 -7.79 0.78
N LEU A 188 -7.89 -6.78 0.23
CA LEU A 188 -8.52 -5.66 -0.44
C LEU A 188 -9.15 -6.12 -1.75
N GLN A 189 -10.42 -5.80 -1.94
CA GLN A 189 -11.15 -6.11 -3.16
C GLN A 189 -11.82 -4.86 -3.72
N VAL A 190 -11.88 -4.78 -5.04
CA VAL A 190 -12.65 -3.76 -5.78
C VAL A 190 -13.57 -4.50 -6.74
N ASP A 191 -14.87 -4.25 -6.65
CA ASP A 191 -15.91 -4.94 -7.43
C ASP A 191 -15.86 -6.48 -7.30
N GLY A 192 -15.55 -6.98 -6.10
CA GLY A 192 -15.43 -8.41 -5.80
C GLY A 192 -14.19 -9.08 -6.39
N ARG A 193 -13.23 -8.32 -6.95
CA ARG A 193 -11.95 -8.83 -7.47
C ARG A 193 -10.82 -8.44 -6.50
N PRO A 194 -9.90 -9.37 -6.15
CA PRO A 194 -8.74 -9.05 -5.31
C PRO A 194 -7.83 -8.05 -6.02
N VAL A 195 -7.36 -7.05 -5.30
CA VAL A 195 -6.43 -6.04 -5.81
C VAL A 195 -5.02 -6.62 -5.87
N LEU A 196 -4.38 -6.55 -7.04
CA LEU A 196 -2.98 -6.90 -7.23
C LEU A 196 -2.27 -5.73 -7.89
N LEU A 197 -1.23 -5.19 -7.25
CA LEU A 197 -0.37 -4.18 -7.86
C LEU A 197 0.87 -4.87 -8.43
N VAL A 198 1.45 -4.28 -9.47
CA VAL A 198 2.81 -4.59 -9.95
C VAL A 198 3.63 -3.31 -9.94
N PHE A 199 4.78 -3.31 -9.25
CA PHE A 199 5.72 -2.19 -9.29
C PHE A 199 6.50 -2.19 -10.60
N GLY A 200 5.79 -1.77 -11.66
CA GLY A 200 6.21 -2.01 -13.02
C GLY A 200 5.00 -2.04 -13.97
N PRO A 201 4.94 -3.01 -14.90
CA PRO A 201 5.84 -4.18 -15.06
C PRO A 201 7.24 -3.83 -15.57
N GLN A 202 8.21 -4.63 -15.15
CA GLN A 202 9.61 -4.53 -15.56
C GLN A 202 10.14 -5.83 -16.18
N HIS A 203 9.39 -6.93 -16.09
CA HIS A 203 9.77 -8.24 -16.63
C HIS A 203 8.72 -8.82 -17.57
N PHE A 204 7.46 -8.92 -17.13
CA PHE A 204 6.42 -9.60 -17.90
C PHE A 204 5.70 -8.67 -18.87
N THR A 205 5.49 -9.16 -20.09
CA THR A 205 4.66 -8.49 -21.12
C THR A 205 3.16 -8.64 -20.83
N LYS A 206 2.33 -7.83 -21.50
CA LYS A 206 0.87 -7.91 -21.46
C LYS A 206 0.32 -9.32 -21.69
N ALA A 207 0.88 -10.04 -22.67
CA ALA A 207 0.42 -11.39 -23.00
C ALA A 207 0.72 -12.38 -21.88
N GLN A 208 1.90 -12.26 -21.26
CA GLN A 208 2.32 -13.10 -20.14
C GLN A 208 1.50 -12.79 -18.89
N TRP A 209 1.23 -11.51 -18.59
CA TRP A 209 0.31 -11.12 -17.51
C TRP A 209 -1.10 -11.69 -17.72
N ALA A 210 -1.60 -11.69 -18.95
CA ALA A 210 -2.88 -12.30 -19.28
C ALA A 210 -2.86 -13.82 -19.05
N GLU A 211 -1.78 -14.49 -19.46
CA GLU A 211 -1.58 -15.94 -19.26
C GLU A 211 -1.50 -16.31 -17.76
N MET A 212 -0.66 -15.61 -17.00
CA MET A 212 -0.46 -15.82 -15.56
C MET A 212 -1.73 -15.67 -14.74
N THR A 213 -2.68 -14.85 -15.19
CA THR A 213 -3.92 -14.55 -14.46
C THR A 213 -5.16 -15.23 -15.05
N ALA A 214 -5.02 -16.01 -16.12
CA ALA A 214 -6.15 -16.60 -16.84
C ALA A 214 -6.90 -17.66 -16.03
N GLY A 215 -6.20 -18.41 -15.17
CA GLY A 215 -6.77 -19.49 -14.35
C GLY A 215 -7.40 -19.03 -13.03
N LEU A 216 -7.28 -17.73 -12.70
CA LEU A 216 -7.70 -17.23 -11.39
C LEU A 216 -9.19 -16.87 -11.34
N VAL A 217 -9.85 -17.22 -10.23
CA VAL A 217 -11.28 -17.03 -10.01
C VAL A 217 -11.55 -16.44 -8.62
N PRO A 218 -12.03 -15.19 -8.51
CA PRO A 218 -12.13 -14.22 -9.61
C PRO A 218 -10.74 -13.76 -10.09
N ARG A 219 -10.62 -13.38 -11.37
CA ARG A 219 -9.40 -12.76 -11.90
C ARG A 219 -9.05 -11.53 -11.05
N PRO A 220 -7.80 -11.38 -10.55
CA PRO A 220 -7.40 -10.20 -9.78
C PRO A 220 -7.52 -8.93 -10.61
N ARG A 221 -7.82 -7.81 -9.96
CA ARG A 221 -7.80 -6.49 -10.57
C ARG A 221 -6.37 -5.97 -10.54
N LEU A 222 -5.74 -5.95 -11.71
CA LEU A 222 -4.33 -5.59 -11.85
C LEU A 222 -4.17 -4.06 -11.92
N TYR A 223 -3.30 -3.51 -11.09
CA TYR A 223 -2.90 -2.10 -11.10
C TYR A 223 -1.40 -1.99 -11.39
N ALA A 224 -1.02 -1.05 -12.24
CA ALA A 224 0.37 -0.82 -12.64
C ALA A 224 0.70 0.67 -12.64
N LEU A 225 1.99 1.01 -12.74
CA LEU A 225 2.41 2.41 -12.81
C LEU A 225 1.81 3.11 -14.04
N PRO A 226 1.55 4.43 -14.00
CA PRO A 226 0.74 5.09 -15.01
C PRO A 226 1.30 4.95 -16.43
N HIS A 227 2.64 4.98 -16.56
CA HIS A 227 3.37 4.87 -17.82
C HIS A 227 3.54 3.42 -18.31
N LEU A 228 3.37 2.41 -17.44
CA LEU A 228 3.52 0.99 -17.76
C LEU A 228 2.19 0.22 -17.78
N SER A 229 1.10 0.87 -17.39
CA SER A 229 -0.24 0.27 -17.29
C SER A 229 -0.73 -0.43 -18.57
N ARG A 230 -0.38 0.12 -19.74
CA ARG A 230 -0.72 -0.50 -21.03
C ARG A 230 0.13 -1.74 -21.33
N GLU A 231 1.39 -1.74 -20.89
CA GLU A 231 2.33 -2.86 -21.05
C GLU A 231 1.95 -4.04 -20.16
N ALA A 232 1.32 -3.77 -19.01
CA ALA A 232 0.72 -4.81 -18.16
C ALA A 232 -0.63 -5.31 -18.69
N GLY A 233 -1.34 -4.49 -19.47
CA GLY A 233 -2.78 -4.67 -19.70
C GLY A 233 -3.59 -4.54 -18.39
N ALA A 234 -3.19 -3.61 -17.53
CA ALA A 234 -3.79 -3.40 -16.22
C ALA A 234 -5.25 -2.92 -16.31
N ASP A 235 -6.03 -3.25 -15.28
CA ASP A 235 -7.42 -2.81 -15.07
C ASP A 235 -7.50 -1.38 -14.47
N GLY A 236 -6.37 -0.86 -14.00
CA GLY A 236 -6.24 0.47 -13.40
C GLY A 236 -4.80 0.86 -13.18
N VAL A 237 -4.60 2.02 -12.55
CA VAL A 237 -3.28 2.56 -12.26
C VAL A 237 -3.12 2.96 -10.81
N PHE A 238 -1.89 2.85 -10.32
CA PHE A 238 -1.49 3.48 -9.07
C PHE A 238 -0.34 4.43 -9.33
N GLY A 239 -0.36 5.61 -8.69
CA GLY A 239 0.74 6.57 -8.82
C GLY A 239 1.86 6.34 -7.82
N TRP A 240 2.98 7.03 -8.06
CA TRP A 240 4.17 7.05 -7.22
C TRP A 240 4.71 8.48 -7.18
N PRO A 241 5.55 8.88 -6.20
CA PRO A 241 6.23 10.17 -6.24
C PRO A 241 6.92 10.39 -7.59
N PRO A 242 6.65 11.51 -8.30
CA PRO A 242 7.11 11.74 -9.67
C PRO A 242 8.57 12.25 -9.71
N VAL A 243 9.47 11.53 -9.07
CA VAL A 243 10.91 11.83 -9.05
C VAL A 243 11.63 11.19 -10.24
N PHE A 244 12.49 11.97 -10.89
CA PHE A 244 13.32 11.50 -11.99
C PHE A 244 14.50 12.45 -12.21
N GLY A 245 15.61 11.92 -12.74
CA GLY A 245 16.74 12.70 -13.22
C GLY A 245 17.66 13.29 -12.13
N GLY A 246 17.43 12.97 -10.85
CA GLY A 246 18.28 13.43 -9.74
C GLY A 246 18.06 14.88 -9.33
N ASP A 247 17.19 15.62 -10.03
CA ASP A 247 16.87 17.00 -9.73
C ASP A 247 15.76 17.14 -8.68
N GLU A 248 15.65 18.33 -8.10
CA GLU A 248 14.48 18.72 -7.31
C GLU A 248 13.24 18.85 -8.21
N ILE A 249 12.17 18.15 -7.85
CA ILE A 249 10.87 18.24 -8.50
C ILE A 249 10.11 19.39 -7.86
N LEU A 250 9.81 20.43 -8.65
CA LEU A 250 9.09 21.61 -8.18
C LEU A 250 7.57 21.36 -8.03
N PRO A 251 6.87 22.16 -7.18
CA PRO A 251 5.43 22.01 -6.96
C PRO A 251 4.56 21.98 -8.22
N ALA A 252 4.89 22.81 -9.21
CA ALA A 252 4.16 22.83 -10.47
C ALA A 252 4.21 21.46 -11.20
N SER A 253 5.35 20.77 -11.15
CA SER A 253 5.57 19.49 -11.82
C SER A 253 4.75 18.37 -11.20
N TRP A 254 4.79 18.21 -9.87
CA TRP A 254 4.00 17.16 -9.23
C TRP A 254 2.49 17.46 -9.27
N ARG A 255 2.07 18.73 -9.17
CA ARG A 255 0.65 19.10 -9.34
C ARG A 255 0.12 18.78 -10.73
N GLN A 256 0.95 19.00 -11.76
CA GLN A 256 0.60 18.61 -13.13
C GLN A 256 0.47 17.09 -13.25
N TYR A 257 1.40 16.32 -12.66
CA TYR A 257 1.34 14.87 -12.61
C TYR A 257 0.05 14.37 -11.91
N LEU A 258 -0.26 14.89 -10.72
CA LEU A 258 -1.47 14.54 -9.98
C LEU A 258 -2.74 14.90 -10.76
N SER A 259 -2.78 16.09 -11.37
CA SER A 259 -3.90 16.53 -12.20
C SER A 259 -4.14 15.58 -13.39
N ALA A 260 -3.07 15.14 -14.06
CA ALA A 260 -3.16 14.18 -15.15
C ALA A 260 -3.66 12.81 -14.67
N LEU A 261 -3.21 12.37 -13.48
CA LEU A 261 -3.64 11.11 -12.88
C LEU A 261 -5.13 11.14 -12.50
N TYR A 262 -5.59 12.23 -11.85
CA TYR A 262 -7.01 12.40 -11.51
C TYR A 262 -7.91 12.52 -12.74
N ALA A 263 -7.43 13.12 -13.83
CA ALA A 263 -8.18 13.19 -15.08
C ALA A 263 -8.49 11.79 -15.67
N ARG A 264 -7.60 10.80 -15.48
CA ARG A 264 -7.88 9.40 -15.86
C ARG A 264 -9.07 8.83 -15.09
N GLY A 265 -9.14 9.12 -13.78
CA GLY A 265 -10.28 8.75 -12.94
C GLY A 265 -11.60 9.35 -13.42
N LEU A 266 -11.59 10.62 -13.83
CA LEU A 266 -12.77 11.29 -14.41
C LEU A 266 -13.22 10.67 -15.75
N GLN A 267 -12.30 9.98 -16.46
CA GLN A 267 -12.59 9.25 -17.69
C GLN A 267 -13.02 7.79 -17.44
N GLY A 268 -13.21 7.40 -16.19
CA GLY A 268 -13.71 6.08 -15.79
C GLY A 268 -12.63 5.03 -15.54
N GLU A 269 -11.35 5.40 -15.56
CA GLU A 269 -10.27 4.49 -15.17
C GLU A 269 -10.20 4.35 -13.65
N SER A 270 -9.86 3.16 -13.15
CA SER A 270 -9.63 2.98 -11.72
C SER A 270 -8.24 3.49 -11.34
N VAL A 271 -8.19 4.43 -10.40
CA VAL A 271 -6.97 5.15 -10.02
C VAL A 271 -6.74 5.07 -8.51
N ILE A 272 -5.56 4.59 -8.12
CA ILE A 272 -5.00 4.73 -6.77
C ILE A 272 -4.05 5.93 -6.81
N ALA A 273 -4.52 7.08 -6.37
CA ALA A 273 -3.71 8.30 -6.37
C ALA A 273 -2.67 8.27 -5.22
N PRO A 274 -1.42 8.69 -5.47
CA PRO A 274 -0.41 8.74 -4.43
C PRO A 274 -0.60 10.01 -3.60
N VAL A 275 -0.24 9.91 -2.32
CA VAL A 275 -0.04 11.03 -1.41
C VAL A 275 1.34 10.83 -0.80
N PHE A 276 2.19 11.85 -0.85
CA PHE A 276 3.57 11.75 -0.38
C PHE A 276 3.96 13.02 0.37
N PRO A 277 4.59 12.91 1.55
CA PRO A 277 5.01 14.08 2.31
C PRO A 277 6.30 14.70 1.77
N LYS A 278 7.17 13.87 1.18
CA LYS A 278 8.49 14.22 0.63
C LYS A 278 9.08 13.05 -0.13
N PHE A 279 10.21 13.28 -0.80
CA PHE A 279 11.08 12.24 -1.33
C PHE A 279 12.53 12.70 -1.24
N HIS A 280 13.38 11.89 -0.61
CA HIS A 280 14.81 12.13 -0.51
C HIS A 280 15.50 10.78 -0.37
N ASP A 281 16.03 10.27 -1.49
CA ASP A 281 16.75 9.01 -1.48
C ASP A 281 18.20 9.16 -1.01
N ILE A 282 18.84 8.03 -0.70
CA ILE A 282 20.23 7.99 -0.23
C ILE A 282 21.16 7.29 -1.22
N TYR A 283 20.69 6.96 -2.42
CA TYR A 283 21.39 6.04 -3.33
C TYR A 283 22.73 6.59 -3.80
N ALA A 284 22.80 7.89 -4.10
CA ALA A 284 24.03 8.55 -4.52
C ALA A 284 25.07 8.60 -3.39
N GLU A 285 24.61 8.86 -2.16
CA GLU A 285 25.47 8.90 -0.97
C GLU A 285 25.99 7.52 -0.59
N ALA A 286 25.16 6.48 -0.74
CA ALA A 286 25.56 5.09 -0.60
C ALA A 286 26.53 4.62 -1.71
N GLY A 287 26.70 5.38 -2.78
CA GLY A 287 27.55 5.02 -3.93
C GLY A 287 26.96 3.95 -4.83
N LEU A 288 25.62 3.81 -4.86
CA LEU A 288 24.92 2.81 -5.67
C LEU A 288 24.68 3.31 -7.10
N HIS A 289 23.90 4.38 -7.24
CA HIS A 289 23.61 5.06 -8.50
C HIS A 289 23.19 6.50 -8.23
N ASP A 290 23.04 7.30 -9.29
CA ASP A 290 22.54 8.68 -9.17
C ASP A 290 21.16 8.71 -8.48
N SER A 291 20.90 9.77 -7.73
CA SER A 291 19.60 9.97 -7.07
C SER A 291 18.46 9.94 -8.10
N TYR A 292 17.30 9.42 -7.69
CA TYR A 292 16.09 9.55 -8.50
C TYR A 292 15.56 10.98 -8.50
N GLY A 293 15.81 11.74 -7.44
CA GLY A 293 15.45 13.14 -7.32
C GLY A 293 15.08 13.52 -5.90
N TYR A 294 14.59 14.75 -5.74
CA TYR A 294 14.20 15.30 -4.45
C TYR A 294 12.81 15.96 -4.53
N LEU A 295 11.99 15.75 -3.50
CA LEU A 295 10.72 16.44 -3.28
C LEU A 295 10.73 17.00 -1.85
N ASP A 296 10.78 18.32 -1.75
CA ASP A 296 10.78 19.00 -0.46
C ASP A 296 9.44 18.88 0.27
N ASP A 297 9.46 18.81 1.60
CA ASP A 297 8.24 18.71 2.40
C ASP A 297 7.48 20.04 2.48
N GLN A 298 8.16 21.15 2.18
CA GLN A 298 7.64 22.51 2.23
C GLN A 298 6.96 22.81 3.59
N GLY A 299 7.54 22.34 4.68
CA GLY A 299 6.97 22.48 6.03
C GLY A 299 5.64 21.74 6.21
N GLY A 300 5.44 20.65 5.46
CA GLY A 300 4.23 19.84 5.45
C GLY A 300 3.20 20.25 4.40
N ALA A 301 3.44 21.32 3.63
CA ALA A 301 2.52 21.74 2.57
C ALA A 301 2.41 20.70 1.45
N SER A 302 3.49 20.00 1.11
CA SER A 302 3.48 18.95 0.08
C SER A 302 2.52 17.80 0.42
N PHE A 303 2.34 17.49 1.71
CA PHE A 303 1.39 16.46 2.16
C PHE A 303 -0.07 16.94 2.20
N GLN A 304 -0.32 18.25 2.26
CA GLN A 304 -1.67 18.82 2.34
C GLN A 304 -2.37 18.95 0.98
N GLU A 305 -1.60 18.87 -0.11
CA GLU A 305 -2.08 18.96 -1.50
C GLU A 305 -2.72 17.65 -1.99
#